data_AF-A0A2M8P7L9-F1
#
_entry.id   AF-A0A2M8P7L9-F1
#
_cell.length_a   1.000
_cell.length_b   1.000
_cell.length_c   1.000
_cell.angle_alpha   90.00
_cell.angle_beta   90.00
_cell.angle_gamma   90.00
#
_symmetry.space_group_name_H-M   'P 1'
#
loop_
_entity.id
_entity.type
_entity.pdbx_description
1 polymer ?
#
loop_
_entity_poly.entity_id
_entity_poly.type
_entity_poly.pdbx_seq_one_letter_code
_entity_poly.pdbx_strand_id
1 'polypeptide(L)'
;MFETPTIADFLANSNLASTLPGVLLVFGTLILVLVDLFIPDERKSWTPILACVGIGVSFVVNLFVFAPVAGEQVALYGMFVADAFTGFLNAVILIGTLISILLSWDYLNRRDIHRGEY
;
A
#
# COMPACT_ATOMS: atom_id res chain seq x y z
N MET A 1 -6.25 -5.53 -40.65
CA MET A 1 -6.90 -6.63 -39.91
C MET A 1 -6.72 -6.29 -38.44
N PHE A 2 -7.80 -5.94 -37.73
CA PHE A 2 -7.72 -5.65 -36.30
C PHE A 2 -7.61 -7.00 -35.59
N GLU A 3 -6.42 -7.35 -35.11
CA GLU A 3 -6.28 -8.47 -34.20
C GLU A 3 -6.98 -8.08 -32.91
N THR A 4 -8.04 -8.81 -32.57
CA THR A 4 -8.72 -8.62 -31.29
C THR A 4 -7.74 -9.02 -30.20
N PRO A 5 -7.36 -8.11 -29.28
CA PRO A 5 -6.47 -8.48 -28.19
C PRO A 5 -7.11 -9.62 -27.41
N THR A 6 -6.38 -10.72 -27.29
CA THR A 6 -6.88 -11.84 -26.49
C THR A 6 -6.83 -11.47 -25.01
N ILE A 7 -7.57 -12.19 -24.18
CA ILE A 7 -7.54 -12.00 -22.72
C ILE A 7 -6.10 -12.14 -22.18
N ALA A 8 -5.29 -12.99 -22.81
CA ALA A 8 -3.88 -13.13 -22.49
C ALA A 8 -3.09 -11.85 -22.75
N ASP A 9 -3.29 -11.21 -23.91
CA ASP A 9 -2.64 -9.94 -24.26
C ASP A 9 -3.10 -8.80 -23.34
N PHE A 10 -4.38 -8.79 -22.98
CA PHE A 10 -4.94 -7.84 -22.01
C PHE A 10 -4.24 -7.94 -20.65
N LEU A 11 -4.08 -9.17 -20.13
CA LEU A 11 -3.45 -9.42 -18.84
C LEU A 11 -1.94 -9.13 -18.88
N ALA A 12 -1.27 -9.49 -19.96
CA ALA A 12 0.15 -9.22 -20.15
C ALA A 12 0.45 -7.71 -20.18
N ASN A 13 -0.33 -6.91 -20.92
CA ASN A 13 -0.13 -5.47 -21.03
C ASN A 13 -0.59 -4.69 -19.79
N SER A 14 -1.52 -5.25 -19.02
CA SER A 14 -1.97 -4.60 -17.80
C SER A 14 -0.95 -4.70 -16.66
N ASN A 15 -0.16 -5.79 -16.63
CA ASN A 15 0.91 -6.07 -15.66
C ASN A 15 0.59 -5.58 -14.23
N LEU A 16 -0.53 -6.03 -13.66
CA LEU A 16 -0.99 -5.58 -12.34
C LEU A 16 -0.01 -5.95 -11.22
N ALA A 17 0.84 -6.95 -11.45
CA ALA A 17 1.85 -7.40 -10.49
C ALA A 17 2.78 -6.25 -10.08
N SER A 18 3.17 -5.37 -11.01
CA SER A 18 4.06 -4.24 -10.70
C SER A 18 3.40 -3.18 -9.80
N THR A 19 2.06 -3.14 -9.76
CA THR A 19 1.29 -2.20 -8.92
C THR A 19 0.91 -2.77 -7.54
N LEU A 20 1.29 -4.02 -7.25
CA LEU A 20 0.94 -4.73 -6.02
C LEU A 20 1.20 -3.95 -4.72
N PRO A 21 2.33 -3.24 -4.55
CA PRO A 21 2.60 -2.55 -3.28
C PRO A 21 1.55 -1.48 -2.95
N GLY A 22 1.13 -0.71 -3.95
CA GLY A 22 0.10 0.32 -3.77
C GLY A 22 -1.29 -0.29 -3.61
N VAL A 23 -1.60 -1.31 -4.41
CA VAL A 23 -2.89 -2.02 -4.33
C VAL A 23 -3.09 -2.64 -2.95
N LEU A 24 -2.09 -3.35 -2.43
CA LEU A 24 -2.13 -3.94 -1.09
C LEU A 24 -2.33 -2.91 0.01
N LEU A 25 -1.66 -1.76 -0.09
CA LEU A 25 -1.82 -0.69 0.88
C LEU A 25 -3.26 -0.16 0.88
N VAL A 26 -3.84 0.12 -0.29
CA VAL A 26 -5.22 0.61 -0.41
C VAL A 26 -6.22 -0.42 0.12
N PHE A 27 -6.09 -1.69 -0.28
CA PHE A 27 -6.96 -2.75 0.24
C PHE A 27 -6.80 -2.93 1.74
N GLY A 28 -5.58 -2.86 2.27
CA GLY A 28 -5.30 -2.90 3.70
C GLY A 28 -5.99 -1.78 4.46
N THR A 29 -5.92 -0.54 3.95
CA THR A 29 -6.61 0.62 4.53
C THR A 29 -8.13 0.46 4.48
N LEU A 30 -8.70 -0.02 3.37
CA LEU A 30 -10.14 -0.26 3.28
C LEU A 30 -10.63 -1.29 4.30
N ILE A 31 -9.90 -2.39 4.44
CA ILE A 31 -10.19 -3.42 5.45
C ILE A 31 -10.06 -2.82 6.84
N LEU A 32 -9.04 -2.01 7.09
CA LEU A 32 -8.82 -1.39 8.40
C LEU A 32 -9.95 -0.43 8.76
N VAL A 33 -10.44 0.39 7.82
CA VAL A 33 -11.61 1.26 8.03
C VAL A 33 -12.87 0.44 8.34
N LEU A 34 -13.09 -0.67 7.63
CA LEU A 34 -14.21 -1.56 7.92
C LEU A 34 -14.07 -2.21 9.30
N VAL A 35 -12.86 -2.62 9.68
CA VAL A 35 -12.57 -3.24 10.98
C VAL A 35 -12.74 -2.21 12.10
N ASP A 36 -12.30 -0.97 11.91
CA ASP A 36 -12.43 0.11 12.90
C ASP A 36 -13.91 0.37 13.27
N LEU A 37 -14.84 0.18 12.32
CA LEU A 37 -16.28 0.27 12.59
C LEU A 37 -16.78 -0.76 13.63
N PHE A 38 -16.12 -1.91 13.73
CA PHE A 38 -16.49 -2.99 14.65
C PHE A 38 -15.66 -2.99 15.94
N ILE A 39 -14.64 -2.14 16.07
CA ILE A 39 -13.79 -2.06 17.27
C ILE A 39 -14.47 -1.14 18.31
N PRO A 40 -14.77 -1.64 19.53
CA PRO A 40 -15.28 -0.80 20.61
C PRO A 40 -14.26 0.29 21.00
N ASP A 41 -14.74 1.47 21.40
CA ASP A 41 -13.91 2.62 21.79
C ASP A 41 -12.81 2.25 22.81
N GLU A 42 -13.11 1.30 23.71
CA GLU A 42 -12.25 0.79 24.77
C GLU A 42 -11.01 0.00 24.28
N ARG A 43 -10.96 -0.41 22.99
CA ARG A 43 -9.86 -1.18 22.39
C ARG A 43 -9.17 -0.49 21.22
N LYS A 44 -9.43 0.79 20.98
CA LYS A 44 -8.91 1.54 19.81
C LYS A 44 -7.39 1.70 19.74
N SER A 45 -6.66 1.33 20.79
CA SER A 45 -5.19 1.22 20.72
C SER A 45 -4.70 0.12 19.76
N TRP A 46 -5.56 -0.78 19.28
CA TRP A 46 -5.15 -1.83 18.34
C TRP A 46 -5.13 -1.35 16.89
N THR A 47 -5.90 -0.31 16.55
CA THR A 47 -6.06 0.19 15.18
C THR A 47 -4.73 0.67 14.56
N PRO A 48 -3.89 1.45 15.25
CA PRO A 48 -2.65 1.92 14.62
C PRO A 48 -1.59 0.81 14.52
N ILE A 49 -1.65 -0.22 15.37
CA ILE A 49 -0.79 -1.40 15.24
C ILE A 49 -1.14 -2.16 13.95
N LEU A 50 -2.43 -2.34 13.67
CA LEU A 50 -2.91 -2.94 12.42
C LEU A 50 -2.49 -2.12 11.19
N ALA A 51 -2.53 -0.79 11.28
CA ALA A 51 -2.06 0.09 10.22
C ALA A 51 -0.56 -0.09 9.94
N CYS A 52 0.26 -0.12 11.00
CA CYS A 52 1.69 -0.39 10.90
C CYS A 52 1.99 -1.75 10.25
N VAL A 53 1.20 -2.78 10.55
CA VAL A 53 1.33 -4.10 9.91
C VAL A 53 1.01 -4.01 8.41
N GLY A 54 -0.08 -3.34 8.02
CA GLY A 54 -0.44 -3.15 6.60
C GLY A 54 0.64 -2.41 5.81
N ILE A 55 1.21 -1.35 6.40
CA ILE A 55 2.33 -0.60 5.82
C ILE A 55 3.58 -1.49 5.72
N GLY A 56 3.88 -2.26 6.76
CA GLY A 56 5.02 -3.19 6.77
C GLY A 56 4.92 -4.25 5.69
N VAL A 57 3.74 -4.85 5.50
CA VAL A 57 3.49 -5.81 4.41
C VAL A 57 3.69 -5.14 3.04
N SER A 58 3.15 -3.93 2.86
CA SER A 58 3.28 -3.19 1.60
C SER A 58 4.75 -2.84 1.31
N PHE A 59 5.53 -2.51 2.34
CA PHE A 59 6.95 -2.24 2.25
C PHE A 59 7.76 -3.48 1.83
N VAL A 60 7.48 -4.62 2.46
CA VAL A 60 8.14 -5.89 2.12
C VAL A 60 7.83 -6.28 0.67
N VAL A 61 6.57 -6.15 0.24
CA VAL A 61 6.18 -6.44 -1.16
C VAL A 61 6.85 -5.47 -2.13
N ASN A 62 6.97 -4.18 -1.78
CA ASN A 62 7.71 -3.21 -2.59
C ASN A 62 9.17 -3.64 -2.83
N LEU A 63 9.86 -4.12 -1.79
CA LEU A 63 11.23 -4.61 -1.93
C LEU A 63 11.36 -5.81 -2.87
N PHE A 64 10.38 -6.72 -2.86
CA PHE A 64 10.37 -7.88 -3.75
C PHE A 64 10.03 -7.53 -5.20
N VAL A 65 9.04 -6.66 -5.40
CA VAL A 65 8.58 -6.26 -6.74
C VAL A 65 9.62 -5.43 -7.48
N PHE A 66 10.30 -4.52 -6.77
CA PHE A 66 11.28 -3.60 -7.34
C PHE A 66 12.73 -4.02 -7.08
N ALA A 67 12.97 -5.30 -6.84
CA ALA A 67 14.33 -5.82 -6.67
C ALA A 67 15.18 -5.49 -7.93
N PRO A 68 16.49 -5.22 -7.81
CA PRO A 68 17.34 -4.78 -8.93
C PRO A 68 17.37 -5.71 -10.15
N VAL A 69 16.93 -6.96 -9.99
CA VAL A 69 16.84 -7.98 -11.05
C VAL A 69 15.59 -7.79 -11.95
N ALA A 70 14.59 -7.02 -11.49
CA ALA A 70 13.26 -6.98 -12.10
C ALA A 70 13.16 -6.15 -13.41
N GLY A 71 14.19 -5.35 -13.75
CA GLY A 71 14.18 -4.49 -14.95
C GLY A 71 13.12 -3.38 -14.89
N GLU A 72 13.05 -2.57 -15.95
CA GLU A 72 11.95 -1.62 -16.15
C GLU A 72 10.71 -2.38 -16.64
N GLN A 73 9.58 -2.17 -15.96
CA GLN A 73 8.30 -2.79 -16.33
C GLN A 73 7.26 -1.71 -16.58
N VAL A 74 6.52 -1.82 -17.66
CA VAL A 74 5.39 -0.94 -17.95
C VAL A 74 4.11 -1.69 -17.60
N ALA A 75 3.23 -1.04 -16.85
CA ALA A 75 1.93 -1.56 -16.46
C ALA A 75 0.83 -0.57 -16.84
N LEU A 76 -0.42 -1.05 -16.74
CA LEU A 76 -1.63 -0.27 -17.01
C LEU A 76 -1.59 0.43 -18.38
N TYR A 77 -1.21 -0.30 -19.44
CA TYR A 77 -1.17 0.25 -20.81
C TYR A 77 -0.27 1.48 -20.98
N GLY A 78 0.83 1.57 -20.21
CA GLY A 78 1.74 2.72 -20.27
C GLY A 78 1.47 3.81 -19.25
N MET A 79 0.44 3.66 -18.41
CA MET A 79 0.13 4.64 -17.36
C MET A 79 1.05 4.54 -16.14
N PHE A 80 1.72 3.39 -15.95
CA PHE A 80 2.61 3.18 -14.82
C PHE A 80 3.94 2.60 -15.30
N VAL A 81 5.03 3.29 -14.98
CA VAL A 81 6.40 2.80 -15.20
C VAL A 81 6.93 2.34 -13.85
N ALA A 82 7.17 1.04 -13.74
CA ALA A 82 7.72 0.39 -12.59
C ALA A 82 9.23 0.21 -12.78
N ASP A 83 10.00 1.11 -12.18
CA ASP A 83 11.46 1.11 -12.18
C ASP A 83 12.03 1.20 -10.75
N ALA A 84 13.36 1.15 -10.65
CA ALA A 84 14.04 1.24 -9.35
C ALA A 84 13.76 2.57 -8.63
N PHE A 85 13.51 3.66 -9.37
CA PHE A 85 13.18 4.96 -8.80
C PHE A 85 11.80 4.95 -8.15
N THR A 86 10.80 4.35 -8.79
CA THR A 86 9.46 4.16 -8.25
C THR A 86 9.49 3.29 -7.00
N GLY A 87 10.23 2.17 -7.03
CA GLY A 87 10.45 1.34 -5.86
C GLY A 87 11.09 2.10 -4.69
N PHE A 88 12.09 2.94 -4.96
CA PHE A 88 12.73 3.78 -3.96
C PHE A 88 11.77 4.84 -3.38
N LEU A 89 11.04 5.57 -4.23
CA LEU A 89 10.07 6.55 -3.77
C LEU A 89 8.98 5.93 -2.91
N ASN A 90 8.43 4.79 -3.33
CA ASN A 90 7.46 4.04 -2.54
C ASN A 90 8.02 3.68 -1.16
N ALA A 91 9.26 3.21 -1.09
CA ALA A 91 9.92 2.88 0.17
C ALA A 91 10.04 4.12 1.09
N VAL A 92 10.47 5.27 0.56
CA VAL A 92 10.57 6.53 1.32
C VAL A 92 9.20 6.97 1.83
N ILE A 93 8.17 6.92 0.99
CA ILE A 93 6.80 7.30 1.36
C ILE A 93 6.28 6.38 2.47
N LEU A 94 6.41 5.05 2.31
CA LEU A 94 5.95 4.07 3.31
C LEU A 94 6.64 4.26 4.67
N ILE A 95 7.95 4.52 4.68
CA ILE A 95 8.69 4.81 5.90
C ILE A 95 8.20 6.13 6.52
N GLY A 96 8.00 7.17 5.71
CA GLY A 96 7.44 8.45 6.16
C GLY A 96 6.05 8.29 6.80
N THR A 97 5.17 7.51 6.17
CA THR A 97 3.84 7.19 6.71
C THR A 97 3.95 6.43 8.04
N LEU A 98 4.84 5.43 8.14
CA LEU A 98 5.05 4.69 9.38
C LEU A 98 5.50 5.61 10.52
N ILE A 99 6.47 6.49 10.26
CA ILE A 99 6.96 7.46 11.25
C ILE A 99 5.85 8.44 11.64
N SER A 100 5.05 8.90 10.67
CA SER A 100 3.92 9.79 10.92
C SER A 100 2.91 9.16 11.87
N ILE A 101 2.56 7.88 11.67
CA ILE A 101 1.63 7.16 12.55
C ILE A 101 2.22 7.01 13.96
N LEU A 102 3.50 6.64 14.07
CA LEU A 102 4.18 6.49 15.36
C LEU A 102 4.27 7.80 16.13
N LEU A 103 4.51 8.92 15.44
CA LEU A 103 4.54 10.24 16.06
C LEU A 103 3.16 10.67 16.54
N SER A 104 2.13 10.39 15.73
CA SER A 104 0.76 10.74 16.06
C SER A 104 0.17 9.87 17.16
N TRP A 105 0.69 8.66 17.39
CA TRP A 105 0.22 7.77 18.46
C TRP A 105 0.18 8.47 19.83
N ASP A 106 1.28 9.07 20.26
CA ASP A 106 1.36 9.73 21.57
C ASP A 106 0.49 11.00 21.60
N TYR A 107 0.39 11.70 20.47
CA TYR A 107 -0.51 12.85 20.34
C TYR A 107 -1.99 12.47 20.50
N LEU A 108 -2.44 11.42 19.80
CA LEU A 108 -3.82 10.93 19.85
C LEU A 108 -4.16 10.40 21.25
N ASN A 109 -3.22 9.68 21.88
CA ASN A 109 -3.35 9.22 23.27
C ASN A 109 -3.56 10.37 24.25
N ARG A 110 -2.74 11.44 24.16
CA ARG A 110 -2.83 12.59 25.07
C ARG A 110 -4.09 13.43 24.90
N ARG A 111 -4.68 13.39 23.70
CA ARG A 111 -5.86 14.17 23.32
C ARG A 111 -7.17 13.38 23.43
N ASP A 112 -7.10 12.10 23.78
CA ASP A 112 -8.25 11.19 23.91
C ASP A 112 -9.14 11.15 22.65
N ILE A 113 -8.49 11.23 21.48
CA ILE A 113 -9.12 11.27 20.15
C ILE A 113 -8.72 10.06 19.31
N HIS A 114 -8.73 8.87 19.91
CA HIS A 114 -8.47 7.62 19.20
C HIS A 114 -9.57 7.39 18.15
N ARG A 115 -9.26 7.73 16.91
CA ARG A 115 -10.11 7.45 15.77
C ARG A 115 -9.28 6.80 14.69
N GLY A 116 -9.72 5.65 14.18
CA GLY A 116 -9.03 4.97 13.08
C GLY A 116 -9.17 5.67 11.74
N GLU A 117 -9.97 6.75 11.66
CA GLU A 117 -10.06 7.62 10.49
C GLU A 117 -8.84 8.54 10.30
N TYR A 118 -7.95 8.62 11.30
CA TYR A 118 -6.68 9.35 11.23
C TYR A 118 -5.55 8.46 10.70
#